data_AF-A0A0J1HBN0-F1
#
_entry.id   AF-A0A0J1HBN0-F1
#
_cell.length_a   1.000
_cell.length_b   1.000
_cell.length_c   1.000
_cell.angle_alpha   90.00
_cell.angle_beta   90.00
_cell.angle_gamma   90.00
#
_symmetry.space_group_name_H-M   'P 1'
#
loop_
_entity.id
_entity.type
_entity.pdbx_description
1 polymer ?
#
loop_
_entity_poly.entity_id
_entity_poly.type
_entity_poly.pdbx_seq_one_letter_code
_entity_poly.pdbx_strand_id
1 'polypeptide(L)'
;MSEKLQKVLARSGQGSRREIELMIQNGRVSVDGIVAKLGDRLEDLSVNVRIDGHKIQLVSSSDEICRVLAYNKPEGELCTRHDPEGRRTVFDRLPRLKDGRWVSVGRLDANTAGLLLFTTDGELANRLMHPSRSIEREYMVRVFGEVSEDMVRNLVRGVELEDGMARFEDVVYAGGEGMNHTFYVVITEGRNREVRRLWDSQGVTVSRLKRVRYGDIFLTKDLPRGGWMELELKEVNYLREKVELPAETETALTVEGQKRKRGVRQIRRAVRRHEERLSDDTRGNRRQDKRRGSNRNGQEMPVQENSGSRRQDKRRGANRNSQEQFGSESNGSRRKPSGNAANRRNPLKTKPAKPRVRK
;
A
#
# COMPACT_ATOMS: atom_id res chain seq x y z
N MET A 1 -0.15 26.55 13.71
CA MET A 1 0.52 25.55 14.58
C MET A 1 1.66 24.96 13.77
N SER A 2 2.91 25.03 14.23
CA SER A 2 4.04 24.62 13.40
C SER A 2 4.15 23.10 13.30
N GLU A 3 4.45 22.56 12.12
CA GLU A 3 4.65 21.12 11.89
C GLU A 3 6.06 20.86 11.34
N LYS A 4 6.65 19.71 11.67
CA LYS A 4 7.95 19.32 11.09
C LYS A 4 7.86 19.22 9.56
N LEU A 5 8.85 19.74 8.84
CA LEU A 5 8.88 19.78 7.37
C LEU A 5 8.66 18.39 6.75
N GLN A 6 9.34 17.36 7.26
CA GLN A 6 9.18 15.99 6.77
C GLN A 6 7.78 15.41 7.00
N LYS A 7 7.03 15.90 7.99
CA LYS A 7 5.64 15.49 8.23
C LYS A 7 4.74 16.07 7.16
N VAL A 8 4.88 17.36 6.86
CA VAL A 8 4.09 18.06 5.85
C VAL A 8 4.36 17.50 4.45
N LEU A 9 5.63 17.27 4.10
CA LEU A 9 6.00 16.69 2.81
C LEU A 9 5.54 15.23 2.66
N ALA A 10 5.59 14.43 3.73
CA ALA A 10 5.10 13.05 3.70
C ALA A 10 3.58 12.98 3.56
N ARG A 11 2.85 13.95 4.14
CA ARG A 11 1.41 14.13 3.94
C ARG A 11 1.12 14.53 2.49
N SER A 12 1.93 15.41 1.92
CA SER A 12 1.85 15.86 0.52
C SER A 12 2.32 14.82 -0.50
N GLY A 13 2.48 13.54 -0.10
CA GLY A 13 2.80 12.43 -1.00
C GLY A 13 4.25 12.31 -1.45
N GLN A 14 5.18 13.11 -0.93
CA GLN A 14 6.57 13.19 -1.42
C GLN A 14 7.52 12.10 -0.89
N GLY A 15 6.98 11.05 -0.27
CA GLY A 15 7.76 9.92 0.28
C GLY A 15 7.42 9.61 1.74
N SER A 16 8.20 8.70 2.34
CA SER A 16 8.14 8.46 3.78
C SER A 16 8.83 9.58 4.57
N ARG A 17 8.47 9.75 5.85
CA ARG A 17 9.12 10.77 6.70
C ARG A 17 10.64 10.60 6.73
N ARG A 18 11.13 9.35 6.81
CA ARG A 18 12.57 9.04 6.85
C ARG A 18 13.26 9.28 5.51
N GLU A 19 12.62 8.94 4.40
CA GLU A 19 13.14 9.28 3.07
C GLU A 19 13.29 10.79 2.91
N ILE A 20 12.30 11.56 3.38
CA ILE A 20 12.35 13.02 3.32
C ILE A 20 13.41 13.58 4.26
N GLU A 21 13.59 13.02 5.46
CA GLU A 21 14.69 13.39 6.35
C GLU A 21 16.06 13.18 5.66
N LEU A 22 16.23 12.09 4.92
CA LEU A 22 17.43 11.85 4.12
C LEU A 22 17.57 12.88 2.98
N MET A 23 16.49 13.26 2.31
CA MET A 23 16.51 14.32 1.29
C MET A 23 16.91 15.68 1.89
N ILE A 24 16.38 16.01 3.08
CA ILE A 24 16.72 17.24 3.81
C ILE A 24 18.21 17.22 4.18
N GLN A 25 18.71 16.12 4.75
CA GLN A 25 20.13 15.96 5.11
C GLN A 25 21.06 16.13 3.89
N ASN A 26 20.63 15.66 2.72
CA ASN A 26 21.37 15.80 1.47
C ASN A 26 21.22 17.18 0.81
N GLY A 27 20.56 18.14 1.46
CA GLY A 27 20.39 19.50 0.94
C GLY A 27 19.46 19.62 -0.27
N ARG A 28 18.63 18.60 -0.53
CA ARG A 28 17.74 18.54 -1.70
C ARG A 28 16.43 19.30 -1.51
N VAL A 29 16.12 19.72 -0.28
CA VAL A 29 14.88 20.40 0.08
C VAL A 29 15.18 21.86 0.44
N SER A 30 14.42 22.79 -0.13
CA SER A 30 14.51 24.21 0.19
C SER A 30 13.15 24.81 0.53
N VAL A 31 13.11 25.73 1.49
CA VAL A 31 11.94 26.53 1.85
C VAL A 31 12.26 27.99 1.55
N ASP A 32 11.49 28.64 0.68
CA ASP A 32 11.70 30.02 0.23
C ASP A 32 13.12 30.30 -0.29
N GLY A 33 13.72 29.29 -0.91
CA GLY A 33 15.07 29.36 -1.47
C GLY A 33 16.20 29.06 -0.48
N ILE A 34 15.91 28.87 0.80
CA ILE A 34 16.88 28.47 1.82
C ILE A 34 16.88 26.95 1.96
N VAL A 35 18.05 26.32 1.90
CA VAL A 35 18.18 24.87 2.09
C VAL A 35 17.76 24.50 3.51
N ALA A 36 16.78 23.60 3.62
CA ALA A 36 16.23 23.17 4.88
C ALA A 36 17.20 22.27 5.64
N LYS A 37 17.11 22.30 6.97
CA LYS A 37 17.87 21.45 7.89
C LYS A 37 16.96 20.46 8.60
N LEU A 38 17.56 19.37 9.06
CA LEU A 38 16.82 18.33 9.79
C LEU A 38 16.26 18.92 11.09
N GLY A 39 14.93 18.84 11.25
CA GLY A 39 14.24 19.40 12.42
C GLY A 39 13.47 20.68 12.12
N ASP A 40 13.70 21.30 10.96
CA ASP A 40 12.96 22.48 10.53
C ASP A 40 11.46 22.26 10.53
N ARG A 41 10.73 23.32 10.86
CA ARG A 41 9.28 23.33 10.99
C ARG A 41 8.70 24.37 10.04
N LEU A 42 7.55 24.05 9.47
CA LEU A 42 6.73 24.99 8.72
C LEU A 42 5.66 25.55 9.65
N GLU A 43 5.59 26.88 9.74
CA GLU A 43 4.54 27.59 10.49
C GLU A 43 3.35 27.94 9.60
N ASP A 44 3.64 28.23 8.33
CA ASP A 44 2.68 28.54 7.27
C ASP A 44 2.91 27.60 6.08
N LEU A 45 1.82 27.24 5.40
CA LEU A 45 1.81 26.42 4.19
C LEU A 45 1.87 27.26 2.91
N SER A 46 1.81 28.60 3.01
CA SER A 46 2.00 29.52 1.88
C SER A 46 3.45 29.54 1.36
N VAL A 47 4.39 29.08 2.19
CA VAL A 47 5.83 29.03 1.90
C VAL A 47 6.15 28.18 0.67
N ASN A 48 7.14 28.63 -0.10
CA ASN A 48 7.52 27.97 -1.34
C ASN A 48 8.53 26.85 -1.05
N VAL A 49 8.00 25.64 -0.86
CA VAL A 49 8.84 24.44 -0.69
C VAL A 49 9.18 23.82 -2.03
N ARG A 50 10.47 23.51 -2.22
CA ARG A 50 10.98 22.80 -3.39
C ARG A 50 11.77 21.57 -2.99
N ILE A 51 11.66 20.52 -3.80
CA ILE A 51 12.54 19.34 -3.75
C ILE A 51 13.24 19.26 -5.10
N ASP A 52 14.57 19.23 -5.11
CA ASP A 52 15.40 19.25 -6.33
C ASP A 52 15.00 20.37 -7.30
N GLY A 53 14.70 21.56 -6.77
CA GLY A 53 14.26 22.72 -7.55
C GLY A 53 12.79 22.70 -8.02
N HIS A 54 12.06 21.60 -7.86
CA HIS A 54 10.65 21.49 -8.26
C HIS A 54 9.73 21.93 -7.12
N LYS A 55 8.79 22.84 -7.41
CA LYS A 55 7.82 23.33 -6.42
C LYS A 55 6.85 22.21 -6.02
N ILE A 56 6.66 22.03 -4.72
CA ILE A 56 5.73 21.06 -4.15
C ILE A 56 4.45 21.79 -3.72
N GLN A 57 3.31 21.23 -4.08
CA GLN A 57 2.02 21.66 -3.53
C GLN A 57 1.88 21.06 -2.13
N LEU A 58 1.89 21.92 -1.11
CA LEU A 58 1.69 21.48 0.27
C LEU A 58 0.21 21.23 0.55
N VAL A 59 -0.08 20.14 1.25
CA VAL A 59 -1.42 19.79 1.71
C VAL A 59 -1.54 20.14 3.19
N SER A 60 -2.58 20.89 3.57
CA SER A 60 -2.89 21.19 4.97
C SER A 60 -3.43 19.97 5.70
N SER A 61 -3.22 19.90 7.02
CA SER A 61 -3.90 18.90 7.86
C SER A 61 -5.41 19.09 7.92
N SER A 62 -5.91 20.32 7.73
CA SER A 62 -7.34 20.64 7.80
C SER A 62 -8.10 20.32 6.52
N ASP A 63 -7.41 20.25 5.39
CA ASP A 63 -8.05 20.21 4.06
C ASP A 63 -8.13 18.78 3.51
N GLU A 64 -7.52 17.81 4.19
CA GLU A 64 -7.49 16.42 3.76
C GLU A 64 -8.60 15.63 4.45
N ILE A 65 -9.58 15.18 3.65
CA ILE A 65 -10.61 14.25 4.11
C ILE A 65 -9.93 12.99 4.66
N CYS A 66 -10.18 12.67 5.94
CA CYS A 66 -9.71 11.44 6.55
C CYS A 66 -10.43 10.23 5.94
N ARG A 67 -9.72 9.48 5.09
CA ARG A 67 -10.23 8.26 4.45
C ARG A 67 -9.66 7.05 5.15
N VAL A 68 -10.46 5.98 5.25
CA VAL A 68 -10.01 4.70 5.82
C VAL A 68 -10.46 3.55 4.92
N LEU A 69 -9.55 2.64 4.57
CA LEU A 69 -9.86 1.40 3.87
C LEU A 69 -9.79 0.22 4.83
N ALA A 70 -10.75 -0.69 4.75
CA ALA A 70 -10.63 -2.05 5.23
C ALA A 70 -10.13 -2.94 4.09
N TYR A 71 -8.98 -3.57 4.27
CA TYR A 71 -8.38 -4.48 3.30
C TYR A 71 -8.35 -5.90 3.84
N ASN A 72 -8.80 -6.87 3.05
CA ASN A 72 -8.66 -8.29 3.38
C ASN A 72 -7.33 -8.80 2.85
N LYS A 73 -6.24 -8.58 3.58
CA LYS A 73 -4.89 -8.99 3.19
C LYS A 73 -4.83 -10.51 2.96
N PRO A 74 -4.36 -11.02 1.81
CA PRO A 74 -4.02 -12.43 1.65
C PRO A 74 -2.66 -12.75 2.27
N GLU A 75 -2.41 -14.05 2.42
CA GLU A 75 -1.05 -14.55 2.66
C GLU A 75 -0.14 -14.26 1.45
N GLY A 76 1.17 -14.13 1.70
CA GLY A 76 2.20 -13.86 0.70
C GLY A 76 2.44 -12.38 0.38
N GLU A 77 1.60 -11.46 0.86
CA GLU A 77 1.86 -10.01 0.73
C GLU A 77 2.60 -9.44 1.93
N LEU A 78 3.55 -8.55 1.67
CA LEU A 78 4.32 -7.83 2.68
C LEU A 78 3.70 -6.47 3.02
N CYS A 79 3.69 -6.14 4.30
CA CYS A 79 3.33 -4.81 4.80
C CYS A 79 4.52 -3.84 4.70
N THR A 80 5.07 -3.64 3.49
CA THR A 80 6.14 -2.67 3.19
C THR A 80 5.79 -1.88 1.94
N ARG A 81 6.28 -0.63 1.84
CA ARG A 81 6.10 0.19 0.63
C ARG A 81 7.08 -0.15 -0.48
N HIS A 82 8.25 -0.62 -0.10
CA HIS A 82 9.30 -1.02 -1.02
C HIS A 82 9.90 -2.32 -0.50
N ASP A 83 9.92 -3.33 -1.35
CA ASP A 83 10.58 -4.60 -1.09
C ASP A 83 11.74 -4.75 -2.10
N PRO A 84 13.01 -4.82 -1.64
CA PRO A 84 14.16 -4.95 -2.54
C PRO A 84 14.14 -6.22 -3.39
N GLU A 85 13.52 -7.29 -2.89
CA GLU A 85 13.37 -8.56 -3.61
C GLU A 85 12.18 -8.57 -4.59
N GLY A 86 11.44 -7.47 -4.69
CA GLY A 86 10.30 -7.33 -5.60
C GLY A 86 9.10 -8.22 -5.23
N ARG A 87 8.99 -8.67 -3.97
CA ARG A 87 7.84 -9.43 -3.48
C ARG A 87 6.61 -8.53 -3.41
N ARG A 88 5.44 -9.17 -3.49
CA ARG A 88 4.15 -8.47 -3.48
C ARG A 88 3.94 -7.68 -2.21
N THR A 89 3.44 -6.47 -2.34
CA THR A 89 3.12 -5.61 -1.21
C THR A 89 1.62 -5.40 -1.07
N VAL A 90 1.21 -5.06 0.14
CA VAL A 90 -0.20 -4.69 0.42
C VAL A 90 -0.62 -3.38 -0.27
N PHE A 91 0.32 -2.58 -0.79
CA PHE A 91 0.04 -1.30 -1.44
C PHE A 91 -0.25 -1.45 -2.94
N ASP A 92 0.16 -2.56 -3.56
CA ASP A 92 0.08 -2.77 -5.02
C ASP A 92 -1.36 -2.66 -5.57
N ARG A 93 -2.35 -3.00 -4.73
CA ARG A 93 -3.78 -3.10 -5.11
C ARG A 93 -4.66 -1.95 -4.63
N LEU A 94 -4.08 -1.02 -3.87
CA LEU A 94 -4.86 0.08 -3.29
C LEU A 94 -5.25 1.10 -4.36
N PRO A 95 -6.38 1.82 -4.17
CA PRO A 95 -6.79 2.85 -5.11
C PRO A 95 -5.76 3.97 -5.10
N ARG A 96 -5.41 4.49 -6.28
CA ARG A 96 -4.53 5.66 -6.38
C ARG A 96 -5.24 6.88 -5.82
N LEU A 97 -4.51 7.66 -5.04
CA LEU A 97 -4.94 8.97 -4.56
C LEU A 97 -4.44 10.03 -5.52
N LYS A 98 -5.21 11.12 -5.66
CA LYS A 98 -4.75 12.32 -6.39
C LYS A 98 -3.65 13.01 -5.59
N ASP A 99 -3.93 13.19 -4.31
CA ASP A 99 -3.07 13.83 -3.33
C ASP A 99 -2.89 12.90 -2.12
N GLY A 100 -1.73 12.96 -1.49
CA GLY A 100 -1.43 12.15 -0.31
C GLY A 100 -1.14 10.68 -0.58
N ARG A 101 -1.21 9.86 0.48
CA ARG A 101 -0.79 8.45 0.41
C ARG A 101 -1.47 7.58 1.47
N TRP A 102 -1.69 6.31 1.15
CA TRP A 102 -2.19 5.33 2.12
C TRP A 102 -1.16 4.94 3.18
N VAL A 103 -1.51 5.06 4.45
CA VAL A 103 -0.70 4.62 5.59
C VAL A 103 -1.35 3.37 6.18
N SER A 104 -0.61 2.27 6.29
CA SER A 104 -1.11 1.05 6.94
C SER A 104 -1.19 1.23 8.45
N VAL A 105 -2.31 0.80 9.06
CA VAL A 105 -2.48 0.74 10.51
C VAL A 105 -1.92 -0.59 11.01
N GLY A 106 -0.68 -0.53 11.47
CA GLY A 106 0.08 -1.69 11.91
C GLY A 106 0.55 -2.55 10.73
N ARG A 107 0.95 -3.78 11.06
CA ARG A 107 1.43 -4.77 10.09
C ARG A 107 0.78 -6.11 10.35
N LEU A 108 0.73 -6.94 9.32
CA LEU A 108 0.45 -8.36 9.40
C LEU A 108 1.61 -9.08 8.73
N ASP A 109 2.03 -10.21 9.30
CA ASP A 109 3.08 -11.03 8.71
C ASP A 109 2.70 -11.51 7.30
N ALA A 110 3.69 -11.91 6.52
CA ALA A 110 3.49 -12.47 5.19
C ALA A 110 2.49 -13.65 5.23
N ASN A 111 2.62 -14.54 6.22
CA ASN A 111 1.79 -15.73 6.40
C ASN A 111 0.55 -15.50 7.29
N THR A 112 0.14 -14.24 7.44
CA THR A 112 -1.07 -13.87 8.18
C THR A 112 -2.03 -13.17 7.24
N ALA A 113 -3.26 -13.67 7.20
CA ALA A 113 -4.35 -13.10 6.40
C ALA A 113 -5.25 -12.17 7.24
N GLY A 114 -6.16 -11.48 6.56
CA GLY A 114 -7.30 -10.83 7.20
C GLY A 114 -7.24 -9.31 7.21
N LEU A 115 -7.98 -8.71 8.12
CA LEU A 115 -8.24 -7.28 8.13
C LEU A 115 -6.96 -6.47 8.35
N LEU A 116 -6.66 -5.57 7.42
CA LEU A 116 -5.64 -4.54 7.56
C LEU A 116 -6.29 -3.19 7.22
N LEU A 117 -6.19 -2.22 8.12
CA LEU A 117 -6.70 -0.89 7.86
C LEU A 117 -5.63 -0.05 7.16
N PHE A 118 -6.06 0.81 6.24
CA PHE A 118 -5.25 1.89 5.68
C PHE A 118 -5.95 3.21 5.88
N THR A 119 -5.21 4.29 6.07
CA THR A 119 -5.79 5.64 6.16
C THR A 119 -4.91 6.67 5.48
N THR A 120 -5.50 7.78 5.04
CA THR A 120 -4.74 8.96 4.61
C THR A 120 -4.22 9.77 5.79
N ASP A 121 -4.89 9.69 6.95
CA ASP A 121 -4.52 10.42 8.16
C ASP A 121 -3.43 9.67 8.96
N GLY A 122 -2.20 10.17 8.86
CA GLY A 122 -1.05 9.62 9.58
C GLY A 122 -1.13 9.75 11.11
N GLU A 123 -1.91 10.69 11.65
CA GLU A 123 -2.13 10.84 13.09
C GLU A 123 -3.09 9.75 13.58
N LEU A 124 -4.19 9.54 12.87
CA LEU A 124 -5.11 8.41 13.13
C LEU A 124 -4.36 7.08 13.11
N ALA A 125 -3.55 6.83 12.07
CA ALA A 125 -2.75 5.62 11.98
C ALA A 125 -1.82 5.44 13.19
N ASN A 126 -1.10 6.50 13.58
CA ASN A 126 -0.18 6.47 14.70
C ASN A 126 -0.89 6.14 16.03
N ARG A 127 -2.00 6.83 16.32
CA ARG A 127 -2.74 6.59 17.56
C ARG A 127 -3.39 5.21 17.60
N LEU A 128 -3.93 4.73 16.47
CA LEU A 128 -4.50 3.38 16.39
C LEU A 128 -3.45 2.27 16.63
N MET A 129 -2.19 2.52 16.28
CA MET A 129 -1.08 1.58 16.49
C MET A 129 -0.47 1.66 17.90
N HIS A 130 -0.63 2.79 18.58
CA HIS A 130 0.09 3.03 19.83
C HIS A 130 -0.44 2.10 20.95
N PRO A 131 0.44 1.35 21.66
CA PRO A 131 0.02 0.40 22.69
C PRO A 131 -0.85 1.02 23.80
N SER A 132 -0.61 2.30 24.14
CA SER A 132 -1.39 3.00 25.18
C SER A 132 -2.89 3.15 24.87
N ARG A 133 -3.31 2.93 23.63
CA ARG A 133 -4.74 2.98 23.25
C ARG A 133 -5.43 1.63 23.42
N SER A 134 -4.67 0.56 23.68
CA SER A 134 -5.17 -0.80 23.95
C SER A 134 -6.32 -1.24 23.03
N ILE A 135 -6.21 -0.91 21.74
CA ILE A 135 -7.25 -1.25 20.77
C ILE A 135 -7.19 -2.74 20.50
N GLU A 136 -8.32 -3.40 20.70
CA GLU A 136 -8.47 -4.83 20.49
C GLU A 136 -8.22 -5.23 19.04
N ARG A 137 -7.52 -6.35 18.87
CA ARG A 137 -7.39 -7.09 17.62
C ARG A 137 -7.84 -8.51 17.86
N GLU A 138 -8.81 -8.96 17.09
CA GLU A 138 -9.32 -10.33 17.18
C GLU A 138 -8.78 -11.17 16.03
N TYR A 139 -8.31 -12.36 16.35
CA TYR A 139 -7.79 -13.32 15.40
C TYR A 139 -8.57 -14.62 15.47
N MET A 140 -8.94 -15.13 14.30
CA MET A 140 -9.29 -16.54 14.13
C MET A 140 -7.98 -17.32 13.95
N VAL A 141 -7.71 -18.22 14.87
CA VAL A 141 -6.50 -19.04 14.92
C VAL A 141 -6.89 -20.49 14.74
N ARG A 142 -6.26 -21.18 13.80
CA ARG A 142 -6.29 -22.64 13.75
C ARG A 142 -4.96 -23.16 14.28
N VAL A 143 -5.04 -24.01 15.29
CA VAL A 143 -3.90 -24.63 15.94
C VAL A 143 -3.84 -26.12 15.62
N PHE A 144 -2.64 -26.67 15.73
CA PHE A 144 -2.35 -28.09 15.63
C PHE A 144 -1.70 -28.56 16.94
N GLY A 145 -2.34 -29.53 17.60
CA GLY A 145 -1.93 -30.06 18.90
C GLY A 145 -3.13 -30.27 19.82
N GLU A 146 -2.91 -30.99 20.91
CA GLU A 146 -3.91 -31.12 21.97
C GLU A 146 -3.98 -29.82 22.78
N VAL A 147 -5.19 -29.30 23.00
CA VAL A 147 -5.42 -28.09 23.77
C VAL A 147 -6.30 -28.42 24.97
N SER A 148 -5.72 -28.35 26.16
CA SER A 148 -6.46 -28.52 27.42
C SER A 148 -7.05 -27.18 27.90
N GLU A 149 -8.06 -27.25 28.77
CA GLU A 149 -8.61 -26.05 29.41
C GLU A 149 -7.55 -25.32 30.25
N ASP A 150 -6.60 -26.05 30.86
CA ASP A 150 -5.50 -25.48 31.64
C ASP A 150 -4.59 -24.61 30.79
N MET A 151 -4.26 -25.04 29.58
CA MET A 151 -3.49 -24.22 28.63
C MET A 151 -4.22 -22.92 28.31
N VAL A 152 -5.52 -22.99 28.04
CA VAL A 152 -6.33 -21.80 27.77
C VAL A 152 -6.34 -20.86 28.98
N ARG A 153 -6.50 -21.40 30.20
CA ARG A 153 -6.43 -20.60 31.44
C ARG A 153 -5.08 -19.93 31.62
N ASN A 154 -3.97 -20.62 31.31
CA ASN A 154 -2.63 -20.06 31.39
C ASN A 154 -2.45 -18.92 30.37
N LEU A 155 -2.91 -19.11 29.14
CA LEU A 155 -2.82 -18.10 28.08
C LEU A 155 -3.60 -16.81 28.41
N VAL A 156 -4.71 -16.92 29.15
CA VAL A 156 -5.50 -15.76 29.61
C VAL A 156 -4.88 -15.12 30.86
N ARG A 157 -4.34 -15.91 31.79
CA ARG A 157 -3.64 -15.39 32.99
C ARG A 157 -2.36 -14.65 32.61
N GLY A 158 -1.67 -15.16 31.59
CA GLY A 158 -0.44 -14.62 31.05
C GLY A 158 0.73 -15.59 31.21
N VAL A 159 1.63 -15.55 30.24
CA VAL A 159 2.80 -16.40 30.12
C VAL A 159 4.03 -15.55 29.84
N GLU A 160 5.20 -16.02 30.26
CA GLU A 160 6.47 -15.36 29.99
C GLU A 160 6.94 -15.70 28.58
N LEU A 161 7.16 -14.67 27.76
CA LEU A 161 7.80 -14.78 26.45
C LEU A 161 9.18 -14.12 26.50
N GLU A 162 10.00 -14.32 25.46
CA GLU A 162 11.36 -13.76 25.37
C GLU A 162 11.46 -12.24 25.58
N ASP A 163 10.42 -11.50 25.17
CA ASP A 163 10.32 -10.04 25.29
C ASP A 163 9.39 -9.59 26.42
N GLY A 164 9.09 -10.47 27.39
CA GLY A 164 8.31 -10.20 28.60
C GLY A 164 6.94 -10.88 28.64
N MET A 165 6.18 -10.64 29.70
CA MET A 165 4.83 -11.22 29.90
C MET A 165 3.87 -10.87 28.77
N ALA A 166 3.05 -11.83 28.35
CA ALA A 166 2.00 -11.64 27.35
C ALA A 166 0.77 -12.50 27.68
N ARG A 167 -0.41 -12.11 27.21
CA ARG A 167 -1.66 -12.87 27.41
C ARG A 167 -2.67 -12.62 26.30
N PHE A 168 -3.66 -13.51 26.19
CA PHE A 168 -4.90 -13.18 25.50
C PHE A 168 -5.87 -12.48 26.46
N GLU A 169 -6.57 -11.46 25.97
CA GLU A 169 -7.67 -10.83 26.72
C GLU A 169 -8.93 -11.70 26.70
N ASP A 170 -9.13 -12.46 25.63
CA ASP A 170 -10.23 -13.41 25.49
C ASP A 170 -9.83 -14.57 24.57
N VAL A 171 -10.36 -15.76 24.85
CA VAL A 171 -10.15 -16.99 24.09
C VAL A 171 -11.47 -17.76 24.01
N VAL A 172 -12.01 -17.87 22.80
CA VAL A 172 -13.28 -18.56 22.54
C VAL A 172 -13.05 -19.74 21.60
N TYR A 173 -13.43 -20.94 22.04
CA TYR A 173 -13.36 -22.14 21.20
C TYR A 173 -14.43 -22.10 20.10
N ALA A 174 -14.02 -22.34 18.86
CA ALA A 174 -14.86 -22.26 17.66
C ALA A 174 -15.03 -23.62 16.95
N GLY A 175 -14.65 -24.72 17.62
CA GLY A 175 -14.72 -26.07 17.08
C GLY A 175 -13.41 -26.57 16.49
N GLY A 176 -13.38 -27.84 16.10
CA GLY A 176 -12.19 -28.54 15.65
C GLY A 176 -12.47 -30.01 15.36
N GLU A 177 -11.55 -30.66 14.67
CA GLU A 177 -11.60 -32.09 14.37
C GLU A 177 -10.20 -32.71 14.49
N GLY A 178 -10.11 -33.84 15.20
CA GLY A 178 -8.84 -34.46 15.55
C GLY A 178 -7.93 -33.49 16.28
N MET A 179 -6.67 -33.39 15.84
CA MET A 179 -5.67 -32.47 16.41
C MET A 179 -5.77 -31.03 15.91
N ASN A 180 -6.78 -30.68 15.10
CA ASN A 180 -6.95 -29.33 14.57
C ASN A 180 -8.09 -28.61 15.28
N HIS A 181 -7.75 -27.58 16.04
CA HIS A 181 -8.71 -26.78 16.78
C HIS A 181 -8.71 -25.33 16.29
N THR A 182 -9.89 -24.69 16.31
CA THR A 182 -10.05 -23.29 15.94
C THR A 182 -10.49 -22.48 17.15
N PHE A 183 -9.84 -21.34 17.36
CA PHE A 183 -10.14 -20.40 18.42
C PHE A 183 -10.29 -18.99 17.86
N TYR A 184 -11.14 -18.17 18.48
CA TYR A 184 -11.07 -16.72 18.39
C TYR A 184 -10.30 -16.21 19.60
N VAL A 185 -9.31 -15.36 19.36
CA VAL A 185 -8.48 -14.78 20.43
C VAL A 185 -8.36 -13.28 20.27
N VAL A 186 -8.34 -12.56 21.39
CA VAL A 186 -8.20 -11.09 21.42
C VAL A 186 -6.87 -10.69 22.06
N ILE A 187 -6.17 -9.76 21.41
CA ILE A 187 -4.99 -9.07 21.97
C ILE A 187 -5.17 -7.56 21.87
N THR A 188 -4.60 -6.81 22.81
CA THR A 188 -4.64 -5.34 22.87
C THR A 188 -3.29 -4.69 22.59
N GLU A 189 -2.23 -5.50 22.48
CA GLU A 189 -0.92 -5.12 21.96
C GLU A 189 -0.67 -5.74 20.57
N GLY A 190 0.55 -5.64 20.08
CA GLY A 190 0.91 -6.02 18.71
C GLY A 190 2.39 -6.30 18.57
N ARG A 191 2.94 -7.07 19.51
CA ARG A 191 4.36 -7.49 19.48
C ARG A 191 4.60 -8.43 18.31
N ASN A 192 5.87 -8.61 17.95
CA ASN A 192 6.20 -9.47 16.81
C ASN A 192 5.69 -10.89 17.04
N ARG A 193 4.86 -11.39 16.12
CA ARG A 193 4.31 -12.77 16.11
C ARG A 193 3.65 -13.21 17.43
N GLU A 194 3.11 -12.28 18.19
CA GLU A 194 2.64 -12.48 19.57
C GLU A 194 1.65 -13.64 19.71
N VAL A 195 0.59 -13.67 18.89
CA VAL A 195 -0.40 -14.77 18.91
C VAL A 195 0.26 -16.15 18.71
N ARG A 196 1.25 -16.24 17.82
CA ARG A 196 1.95 -17.51 17.56
C ARG A 196 2.78 -17.92 18.76
N ARG A 197 3.56 -16.98 19.31
CA ARG A 197 4.43 -17.23 20.47
C ARG A 197 3.64 -17.59 21.73
N LEU A 198 2.45 -17.02 21.92
CA LEU A 198 1.53 -17.41 22.97
C LEU A 198 1.15 -18.89 22.85
N TRP A 199 0.63 -19.33 21.71
CA TRP A 199 0.30 -20.75 21.50
C TRP A 199 1.54 -21.67 21.55
N ASP A 200 2.66 -21.25 20.96
CA ASP A 200 3.91 -22.01 20.93
C ASP A 200 4.46 -22.21 22.37
N SER A 201 4.24 -21.26 23.30
CA SER A 201 4.62 -21.40 24.72
C SER A 201 3.90 -22.54 25.43
N GLN A 202 2.74 -22.98 24.90
CA GLN A 202 1.98 -24.12 25.39
C GLN A 202 2.28 -25.39 24.58
N GLY A 203 3.31 -25.39 23.71
CA GLY A 203 3.64 -26.53 22.85
C GLY A 203 2.65 -26.76 21.70
N VAL A 204 1.84 -25.75 21.36
CA VAL A 204 0.79 -25.83 20.35
C VAL A 204 1.14 -24.96 19.14
N THR A 205 1.14 -25.54 17.94
CA THR A 205 1.57 -24.82 16.73
C THR A 205 0.40 -24.13 16.02
N VAL A 206 0.57 -22.87 15.63
CA VAL A 206 -0.42 -22.14 14.81
C VAL A 206 -0.29 -22.48 13.32
N SER A 207 -1.23 -23.26 12.79
CA SER A 207 -1.29 -23.61 11.36
C SER A 207 -1.89 -22.49 10.51
N ARG A 208 -2.86 -21.73 11.03
CA ARG A 208 -3.50 -20.64 10.30
C ARG A 208 -3.83 -19.48 11.20
N LEU A 209 -3.57 -18.26 10.73
CA LEU A 209 -3.85 -17.04 11.46
C LEU A 209 -4.56 -16.03 10.56
N LYS A 210 -5.71 -15.53 11.01
CA LYS A 210 -6.48 -14.55 10.28
C LYS A 210 -7.02 -13.47 11.22
N ARG A 211 -6.61 -12.21 11.03
CA ARG A 211 -7.23 -11.09 11.77
C ARG A 211 -8.65 -10.85 11.25
N VAL A 212 -9.63 -10.97 12.14
CA VAL A 212 -11.06 -10.83 11.79
C VAL A 212 -11.66 -9.52 12.28
N ARG A 213 -11.00 -8.83 13.22
CA ARG A 213 -11.47 -7.55 13.76
C ARG A 213 -10.34 -6.64 14.20
N TYR A 214 -10.57 -5.33 14.12
CA TYR A 214 -9.70 -4.28 14.67
C TYR A 214 -10.57 -3.18 15.27
N GLY A 215 -10.58 -3.01 16.60
CA GLY A 215 -11.62 -2.23 17.29
C GLY A 215 -13.00 -2.80 16.98
N ASP A 216 -13.96 -1.94 16.61
CA ASP A 216 -15.29 -2.38 16.13
C ASP A 216 -15.40 -2.46 14.61
N ILE A 217 -14.26 -2.53 13.90
CA ILE A 217 -14.24 -2.78 12.47
C ILE A 217 -14.04 -4.27 12.23
N PHE A 218 -15.07 -4.91 11.66
CA PHE A 218 -15.09 -6.34 11.39
C PHE A 218 -14.73 -6.64 9.95
N LEU A 219 -14.05 -7.77 9.74
CA LEU A 219 -13.85 -8.33 8.42
C LEU A 219 -15.13 -9.00 7.93
N THR A 220 -15.87 -8.30 7.11
CA THR A 220 -17.15 -8.76 6.60
C THR A 220 -16.98 -9.84 5.52
N LYS A 221 -17.95 -10.77 5.42
CA LYS A 221 -17.89 -11.94 4.50
C LYS A 221 -17.93 -11.53 3.02
N ASP A 222 -18.45 -10.35 2.74
CA ASP A 222 -18.60 -9.78 1.40
C ASP A 222 -17.29 -9.21 0.85
N LEU A 223 -16.28 -8.95 1.70
CA LEU A 223 -14.96 -8.51 1.28
C LEU A 223 -14.07 -9.71 0.90
N PRO A 224 -13.84 -10.00 -0.40
CA PRO A 224 -13.01 -11.12 -0.83
C PRO A 224 -11.55 -10.90 -0.44
N ARG A 225 -10.77 -11.99 -0.37
CA ARG A 225 -9.32 -11.91 -0.15
C ARG A 225 -8.68 -11.03 -1.22
N GLY A 226 -7.83 -10.12 -0.77
CA GLY A 226 -7.19 -9.11 -1.61
C GLY A 226 -8.09 -7.98 -2.09
N GLY A 227 -9.35 -7.96 -1.69
CA GLY A 227 -10.23 -6.83 -1.87
C GLY A 227 -10.05 -5.81 -0.76
N TRP A 228 -10.34 -4.55 -1.09
CA TRP A 228 -10.51 -3.48 -0.13
C TRP A 228 -11.91 -2.87 -0.29
N MET A 229 -12.39 -2.24 0.77
CA MET A 229 -13.54 -1.35 0.79
C MET A 229 -13.18 -0.11 1.59
N GLU A 230 -13.72 1.03 1.19
CA GLU A 230 -13.59 2.27 1.96
C GLU A 230 -14.70 2.34 3.01
N LEU A 231 -14.32 2.72 4.23
CA LEU A 231 -15.21 2.81 5.39
C LEU A 231 -16.11 4.05 5.27
N GLU A 232 -17.33 3.93 5.79
CA GLU A 232 -18.26 5.05 5.85
C GLU A 232 -17.86 6.06 6.93
N LEU A 233 -18.37 7.29 6.82
CA LEU A 233 -18.07 8.36 7.76
C LEU A 233 -18.35 7.97 9.22
N LYS A 234 -19.40 7.19 9.47
CA LYS A 234 -19.71 6.65 10.80
C LYS A 234 -18.59 5.76 11.35
N GLU A 235 -18.07 4.86 10.52
CA GLU A 235 -17.00 3.92 10.88
C GLU A 235 -15.65 4.65 11.04
N VAL A 236 -15.39 5.66 10.19
CA VAL A 236 -14.24 6.55 10.33
C VAL A 236 -14.31 7.33 11.64
N ASN A 237 -15.46 7.94 11.95
CA ASN A 237 -15.63 8.73 13.16
C ASN A 237 -15.57 7.90 14.43
N TYR A 238 -16.07 6.67 14.40
CA TYR A 238 -15.83 5.71 15.48
C TYR A 238 -14.34 5.51 15.75
N LEU A 239 -13.53 5.27 14.70
CA LEU A 239 -12.08 5.09 14.86
C LEU A 239 -11.40 6.34 15.40
N ARG A 240 -11.83 7.53 14.94
CA ARG A 240 -11.30 8.82 15.39
C ARG A 240 -11.63 9.09 16.86
N GLU A 241 -12.88 8.88 17.25
CA GLU A 241 -13.34 9.01 18.63
C GLU A 241 -12.57 8.07 19.57
N LYS A 242 -12.38 6.80 19.17
CA LYS A 242 -11.63 5.81 19.95
C LYS A 242 -10.19 6.23 20.27
N VAL A 243 -9.62 7.15 19.49
CA VAL A 243 -8.28 7.70 19.70
C VAL A 243 -8.26 9.20 20.02
N GLU A 244 -9.39 9.74 20.49
CA GLU A 244 -9.54 11.15 20.92
C GLU A 244 -9.17 12.14 19.80
N LEU A 245 -9.53 11.81 18.56
CA LEU A 245 -9.48 12.74 17.43
C LEU A 245 -10.87 13.33 17.18
N PRO A 246 -10.95 14.60 16.77
CA PRO A 246 -12.22 15.24 16.44
C PRO A 246 -12.88 14.50 15.27
N ALA A 247 -14.20 14.44 15.26
CA ALA A 247 -14.97 13.81 14.20
C ALA A 247 -14.67 14.47 12.84
N GLU A 248 -14.60 13.64 11.80
CA GLU A 248 -14.57 14.05 10.42
C GLU A 248 -15.98 14.45 9.96
N THR A 249 -16.08 15.50 9.16
CA THR A 249 -17.36 16.03 8.65
C THR A 249 -17.61 15.69 7.20
N GLU A 250 -16.55 15.36 6.46
CA GLU A 250 -16.62 15.11 5.01
C GLU A 250 -16.30 13.66 4.66
N THR A 251 -16.75 13.21 3.49
CA THR A 251 -16.41 11.89 2.97
C THR A 251 -16.16 11.93 1.47
N ALA A 252 -15.10 11.24 1.03
CA ALA A 252 -14.79 11.08 -0.38
C ALA A 252 -15.66 10.00 -1.07
N LEU A 253 -16.48 9.27 -0.31
CA LEU A 253 -17.42 8.30 -0.85
C LEU A 253 -18.56 9.01 -1.56
N THR A 254 -18.67 8.82 -2.88
CA THR A 254 -19.83 9.30 -3.64
C THR A 254 -21.10 8.59 -3.18
N VAL A 255 -22.28 9.20 -3.35
CA VAL A 255 -23.59 8.58 -3.03
C VAL A 255 -23.75 7.23 -3.76
N GLU A 256 -23.21 7.10 -4.97
CA GLU A 256 -23.15 5.82 -5.68
C GLU A 256 -22.13 4.84 -5.07
N GLY A 257 -20.98 5.33 -4.59
CA GLY A 257 -20.00 4.57 -3.83
C GLY A 257 -20.57 4.00 -2.52
N GLN A 258 -21.36 4.79 -1.81
CA GLN A 258 -22.13 4.38 -0.62
C GLN A 258 -23.15 3.29 -0.98
N LYS A 259 -23.87 3.42 -2.11
CA LYS A 259 -24.77 2.36 -2.61
C LYS A 259 -24.01 1.11 -3.12
N ARG A 260 -22.79 1.28 -3.64
CA ARG A 260 -21.91 0.22 -4.17
C ARG A 260 -21.21 -0.63 -3.12
N LYS A 261 -21.45 -0.41 -1.81
CA LYS A 261 -21.19 -1.41 -0.75
C LYS A 261 -21.76 -2.80 -1.09
N ARG A 262 -22.73 -2.87 -2.03
CA ARG A 262 -23.34 -4.11 -2.55
C ARG A 262 -22.62 -4.79 -3.72
N GLY A 263 -21.51 -4.24 -4.22
CA GLY A 263 -20.83 -4.72 -5.42
C GLY A 263 -19.79 -5.82 -5.19
N VAL A 264 -20.04 -6.85 -4.37
CA VAL A 264 -19.09 -7.98 -4.16
C VAL A 264 -18.53 -8.52 -5.49
N ARG A 265 -19.39 -8.57 -6.52
CA ARG A 265 -19.00 -8.98 -7.88
C ARG A 265 -17.95 -8.07 -8.50
N GLN A 266 -18.01 -6.75 -8.29
CA GLN A 266 -17.03 -5.80 -8.81
C GLN A 266 -15.69 -5.94 -8.10
N ILE A 267 -15.69 -6.06 -6.76
CA ILE A 267 -14.46 -6.27 -5.99
C ILE A 267 -13.81 -7.60 -6.39
N ARG A 268 -14.59 -8.69 -6.49
CA ARG A 268 -14.09 -9.99 -6.98
C ARG A 268 -13.53 -9.91 -8.41
N ARG A 269 -14.18 -9.18 -9.33
CA ARG A 269 -13.67 -8.96 -10.69
C ARG A 269 -12.38 -8.13 -10.70
N ALA A 270 -12.25 -7.15 -9.81
CA ALA A 270 -11.03 -6.37 -9.67
C ALA A 270 -9.86 -7.23 -9.14
N VAL A 271 -10.12 -8.04 -8.10
CA VAL A 271 -9.14 -9.00 -7.55
C VAL A 271 -8.70 -9.99 -8.64
N ARG A 272 -9.65 -10.62 -9.34
CA ARG A 272 -9.35 -11.59 -10.40
C ARG A 272 -8.50 -10.99 -11.52
N ARG A 273 -8.86 -9.79 -12.03
CA ARG A 273 -8.09 -9.11 -13.09
C ARG A 273 -6.66 -8.80 -12.65
N HIS A 274 -6.46 -8.50 -11.37
CA HIS A 274 -5.12 -8.28 -10.84
C HIS A 274 -4.32 -9.57 -10.77
N GLU A 275 -4.92 -10.67 -10.29
CA GLU A 275 -4.28 -11.99 -10.26
C GLU A 275 -3.91 -12.47 -11.68
N GLU A 276 -4.77 -12.25 -12.66
CA GLU A 276 -4.51 -12.59 -14.08
C GLU A 276 -3.30 -11.80 -14.63
N ARG A 277 -3.24 -10.47 -14.42
CA ARG A 277 -2.10 -9.64 -14.86
C ARG A 277 -0.76 -10.11 -14.29
N LEU A 278 -0.73 -10.46 -13.00
CA LEU A 278 0.48 -10.96 -12.35
C LEU A 278 0.91 -12.33 -12.90
N SER A 279 -0.06 -13.20 -13.21
CA SER A 279 0.23 -14.52 -13.79
C SER A 279 0.82 -14.42 -15.20
N ASP A 280 0.41 -13.42 -15.97
CA ASP A 280 0.93 -13.16 -17.32
C ASP A 280 2.34 -12.54 -17.30
N ASP A 281 2.65 -11.63 -16.35
CA ASP A 281 4.02 -11.12 -16.16
C ASP A 281 5.00 -12.27 -15.79
N THR A 282 4.55 -13.19 -14.94
CA THR A 282 5.36 -14.35 -14.54
C THR A 282 5.60 -15.31 -15.73
N ARG A 283 4.63 -15.44 -16.66
CA ARG A 283 4.76 -16.22 -17.90
C ARG A 283 5.62 -15.50 -18.95
N GLY A 284 5.55 -14.17 -19.02
CA GLY A 284 6.39 -13.34 -19.88
C GLY A 284 7.88 -13.47 -19.54
N ASN A 285 8.21 -13.40 -18.25
CA ASN A 285 9.59 -13.57 -17.77
C ASN A 285 10.14 -14.98 -18.07
N ARG A 286 9.34 -16.04 -17.85
CA ARG A 286 9.73 -17.42 -18.21
C ARG A 286 9.97 -17.64 -19.71
N ARG A 287 9.27 -16.89 -20.59
CA ARG A 287 9.49 -16.96 -22.05
C ARG A 287 10.76 -16.24 -22.49
N GLN A 288 11.16 -15.16 -21.81
CA GLN A 288 12.44 -14.48 -22.06
C GLN A 288 13.63 -15.32 -21.60
N ASP A 289 13.55 -15.97 -20.44
CA ASP A 289 14.63 -16.87 -19.96
C ASP A 289 14.83 -18.08 -20.88
N LYS A 290 13.75 -18.69 -21.39
CA LYS A 290 13.87 -19.79 -22.37
C LYS A 290 14.48 -19.36 -23.71
N ARG A 291 14.28 -18.11 -24.14
CA ARG A 291 14.92 -17.56 -25.36
C ARG A 291 16.39 -17.21 -25.15
N ARG A 292 16.83 -16.90 -23.93
CA ARG A 292 18.25 -16.73 -23.60
C ARG A 292 18.99 -18.06 -23.41
N GLY A 293 18.29 -19.12 -23.01
CA GLY A 293 18.85 -20.46 -22.83
C GLY A 293 19.11 -21.26 -24.12
N SER A 294 18.50 -20.93 -25.26
CA SER A 294 18.66 -21.71 -26.49
C SER A 294 19.78 -21.24 -27.43
N ASN A 295 20.59 -20.26 -27.03
CA ASN A 295 21.66 -19.69 -27.87
C ASN A 295 23.08 -19.98 -27.37
N ARG A 296 23.26 -20.99 -26.50
CA ARG A 296 24.56 -21.52 -26.08
C ARG A 296 24.68 -23.00 -26.46
N ASN A 297 24.83 -23.28 -27.75
CA ASN A 297 25.55 -24.48 -28.20
C ASN A 297 26.93 -24.00 -28.67
N GLY A 298 27.92 -24.17 -27.80
CA GLY A 298 29.32 -23.90 -28.08
C GLY A 298 29.90 -25.00 -28.98
N GLN A 299 30.53 -24.58 -30.08
CA GLN A 299 31.62 -25.33 -30.68
C GLN A 299 32.89 -24.91 -29.95
N GLU A 300 33.44 -25.81 -29.15
CA GLU A 300 34.80 -25.71 -28.61
C GLU A 300 35.79 -26.08 -29.72
N MET A 301 36.80 -25.24 -29.93
CA MET A 301 38.04 -25.61 -30.62
C MET A 301 39.23 -25.13 -29.75
N PRO A 302 40.31 -25.93 -29.65
CA PRO A 302 41.32 -25.79 -28.60
C PRO A 302 42.35 -24.71 -28.93
N VAL A 303 42.86 -24.09 -27.87
CA VAL A 303 43.98 -23.13 -27.90
C VAL A 303 45.29 -23.90 -28.01
N GLN A 304 46.09 -23.59 -29.03
CA GLN A 304 47.48 -24.02 -29.13
C GLN A 304 48.40 -22.83 -28.86
N GLU A 305 49.22 -22.94 -27.82
CA GLU A 305 50.37 -22.08 -27.58
C GLU A 305 51.45 -22.36 -28.62
N ASN A 306 52.00 -21.33 -29.27
CA ASN A 306 53.46 -21.21 -29.31
C ASN A 306 53.97 -19.80 -29.66
N SER A 307 54.98 -19.41 -28.88
CA SER A 307 56.13 -18.54 -29.10
C SER A 307 56.25 -17.64 -30.35
N GLY A 308 56.65 -16.39 -30.09
CA GLY A 308 57.95 -15.92 -30.59
C GLY A 308 57.98 -14.68 -31.49
N SER A 309 58.71 -13.67 -30.99
CA SER A 309 59.47 -12.66 -31.77
C SER A 309 58.64 -11.56 -32.46
N ARG A 310 59.08 -10.32 -32.70
CA ARG A 310 60.11 -9.39 -32.21
C ARG A 310 59.84 -8.10 -33.03
N ARG A 311 60.30 -6.93 -32.53
CA ARG A 311 60.50 -5.65 -33.25
C ARG A 311 59.27 -4.74 -33.34
N GLN A 312 59.29 -3.62 -32.60
CA GLN A 312 59.94 -2.32 -32.90
C GLN A 312 59.06 -1.41 -33.78
N ASP A 313 58.60 -0.35 -33.12
CA ASP A 313 58.90 1.04 -33.51
C ASP A 313 58.24 1.58 -34.79
N LYS A 314 57.26 2.49 -34.62
CA LYS A 314 57.42 3.92 -34.97
C LYS A 314 56.13 4.72 -34.86
N ARG A 315 56.25 5.76 -34.03
CA ARG A 315 55.79 7.15 -34.20
C ARG A 315 55.04 7.50 -35.50
N ARG A 316 53.88 8.17 -35.32
CA ARG A 316 53.47 9.51 -35.84
C ARG A 316 51.95 9.60 -35.63
N GLY A 317 51.35 10.61 -35.01
CA GLY A 317 51.74 12.00 -34.92
C GLY A 317 50.87 12.84 -35.86
N ALA A 318 50.00 13.66 -35.24
CA ALA A 318 49.29 14.83 -35.77
C ALA A 318 47.94 14.61 -36.47
N ASN A 319 46.99 15.55 -36.49
CA ASN A 319 46.60 16.72 -35.69
C ASN A 319 45.51 17.42 -36.53
N ARG A 320 44.54 18.08 -35.88
CA ARG A 320 43.70 19.20 -36.41
C ARG A 320 42.69 18.89 -37.53
N ASN A 321 41.65 19.68 -37.78
CA ASN A 321 40.82 20.68 -37.08
C ASN A 321 40.04 21.38 -38.22
N SER A 322 38.71 21.48 -38.15
CA SER A 322 37.84 22.46 -38.86
C SER A 322 36.41 21.94 -38.79
N GLN A 323 35.49 22.52 -38.02
CA GLN A 323 34.83 23.81 -38.26
C GLN A 323 34.26 23.89 -39.68
N GLU A 324 32.95 23.70 -39.82
CA GLU A 324 32.15 24.52 -40.72
C GLU A 324 30.67 24.48 -40.36
N GLN A 325 30.07 25.65 -40.55
CA GLN A 325 28.80 26.14 -40.10
C GLN A 325 28.09 26.55 -41.39
N PHE A 326 26.93 25.98 -41.72
CA PHE A 326 25.99 26.61 -42.64
C PHE A 326 24.58 26.20 -42.30
N GLY A 327 23.75 27.20 -42.03
CA GLY A 327 22.30 27.07 -42.06
C GLY A 327 21.76 27.24 -43.47
N SER A 328 20.51 26.83 -43.66
CA SER A 328 19.59 27.45 -44.61
C SER A 328 18.17 27.00 -44.30
N GLU A 329 17.33 27.99 -44.05
CA GLU A 329 15.87 27.92 -44.12
C GLU A 329 15.41 27.52 -45.54
N SER A 330 14.28 26.81 -45.65
CA SER A 330 13.17 27.21 -46.53
C SER A 330 11.99 26.22 -46.47
N ASN A 331 10.87 26.74 -45.97
CA ASN A 331 9.49 26.69 -46.50
C ASN A 331 8.95 25.50 -47.32
N GLY A 332 7.71 25.10 -46.98
CA GLY A 332 6.77 24.37 -47.86
C GLY A 332 5.74 23.54 -47.08
N SER A 333 4.65 24.13 -46.59
CA SER A 333 3.31 24.13 -47.23
C SER A 333 2.45 22.86 -47.04
N ARG A 334 1.33 23.08 -46.30
CA ARG A 334 -0.03 22.52 -46.46
C ARG A 334 -0.27 21.00 -46.40
N ARG A 335 -1.10 20.59 -45.43
CA ARG A 335 -2.52 20.19 -45.68
C ARG A 335 -3.29 19.91 -44.38
N LYS A 336 -4.39 20.65 -44.17
CA LYS A 336 -5.57 20.23 -43.40
C LYS A 336 -6.49 19.41 -44.31
N PRO A 337 -7.44 18.65 -43.74
CA PRO A 337 -8.80 18.70 -44.26
C PRO A 337 -9.83 19.13 -43.20
N SER A 338 -10.78 19.95 -43.67
CA SER A 338 -12.15 20.14 -43.18
C SER A 338 -12.84 18.79 -42.96
N GLY A 339 -13.74 18.59 -42.00
CA GLY A 339 -14.94 19.37 -41.72
C GLY A 339 -16.14 18.66 -42.35
N ASN A 340 -17.05 18.12 -41.53
CA ASN A 340 -18.43 17.92 -41.96
C ASN A 340 -19.38 18.07 -40.76
N ALA A 341 -20.32 19.00 -40.92
CA ALA A 341 -21.41 19.29 -40.02
C ALA A 341 -22.71 19.07 -40.78
N ALA A 342 -23.66 18.34 -40.19
CA ALA A 342 -25.11 18.56 -40.35
C ALA A 342 -25.85 17.55 -39.45
N ASN A 343 -26.52 17.97 -38.38
CA ASN A 343 -27.83 18.63 -38.31
C ASN A 343 -28.98 17.61 -38.22
N ARG A 344 -29.67 17.58 -37.07
CA ARG A 344 -31.14 17.46 -36.96
C ARG A 344 -31.60 17.68 -35.50
N ARG A 345 -32.33 18.78 -35.30
CA ARG A 345 -33.09 19.17 -34.10
C ARG A 345 -34.53 18.63 -34.18
N ASN A 346 -35.05 18.18 -33.03
CA ASN A 346 -36.41 18.37 -32.46
C ASN A 346 -37.66 17.76 -33.15
N PRO A 347 -38.87 17.77 -32.52
CA PRO A 347 -39.26 17.56 -31.10
C PRO A 347 -40.59 16.75 -30.92
N LEU A 348 -41.05 16.60 -29.66
CA LEU A 348 -42.47 16.54 -29.16
C LEU A 348 -43.03 15.21 -28.57
N LYS A 349 -43.49 15.38 -27.31
CA LYS A 349 -44.75 14.91 -26.64
C LYS A 349 -44.95 13.38 -26.51
N THR A 350 -45.28 12.81 -25.35
CA THR A 350 -46.51 13.05 -24.55
C THR A 350 -46.40 12.47 -23.11
N LYS A 351 -46.81 13.26 -22.10
CA LYS A 351 -47.50 12.79 -20.86
C LYS A 351 -49.01 12.88 -21.13
N PRO A 352 -49.92 12.07 -20.53
CA PRO A 352 -50.34 12.11 -19.11
C PRO A 352 -50.63 10.68 -18.54
N ALA A 353 -51.14 10.35 -17.35
CA ALA A 353 -51.99 10.99 -16.36
C ALA A 353 -51.85 10.30 -14.97
N LYS A 354 -52.21 11.00 -13.89
CA LYS A 354 -52.59 10.43 -12.58
C LYS A 354 -54.05 9.93 -12.63
N PRO A 355 -54.45 9.06 -11.70
CA PRO A 355 -55.68 9.36 -10.96
C PRO A 355 -55.60 9.16 -9.43
N ARG A 356 -56.30 10.09 -8.78
CA ARG A 356 -56.95 10.17 -7.46
C ARG A 356 -56.93 8.99 -6.47
N VAL A 357 -56.54 9.36 -5.24
CA VAL A 357 -57.16 9.14 -3.90
C VAL A 357 -58.47 8.36 -3.80
N ARG A 358 -58.52 7.42 -2.85
CA ARG A 358 -59.58 7.06 -1.86
C ARG A 358 -58.92 6.00 -0.94
N LYS A 359 -59.07 5.95 0.38
CA LYS A 359 -59.93 6.60 1.36
C LYS A 359 -59.20 6.52 2.70
#